data_AF-A0A1T4JYW0-F1
#
_entry.id   AF-A0A1T4JYW0-F1
#
_cell.length_a   1.000
_cell.length_b   1.000
_cell.length_c   1.000
_cell.angle_alpha   90.00
_cell.angle_beta   90.00
_cell.angle_gamma   90.00
#
_symmetry.space_group_name_H-M   'P 1'
#
loop_
_entity.id
_entity.type
_entity.pdbx_description
1 polymer ?
#
loop_
_entity_poly.entity_id
_entity_poly.type
_entity_poly.pdbx_seq_one_letter_code
_entity_poly.pdbx_strand_id
1 'polypeptide(L)'
;MKYTIEQLLELQHTALVSLAELLNQEKTAIAHRRALEIEQFAKEKLALINSIQQHDYLIANHPQRQQLQDDELLSQHVDEIQKLVTLCKQRNDVNGEVLQRAQLSFHKLNNLFQQSRGRHQMTYNCDGKAQNVRSLGTNLKA
;
A
#
# COMPACT_ATOMS: atom_id res chain seq x y z
N MET A 1 -8.51 -28.99 21.61
CA MET A 1 -8.46 -27.65 20.97
C MET A 1 -7.02 -27.18 21.03
N LYS A 2 -6.43 -26.71 19.92
CA LYS A 2 -4.97 -26.54 19.82
C LYS A 2 -4.43 -25.24 20.43
N TYR A 3 -5.27 -24.22 20.68
CA TYR A 3 -4.87 -22.93 21.28
C TYR A 3 -6.01 -22.41 22.16
N THR A 4 -5.68 -21.70 23.25
CA THR A 4 -6.67 -20.99 24.09
C THR A 4 -7.06 -19.66 23.47
N ILE A 5 -8.18 -19.06 23.89
CA ILE A 5 -8.63 -17.77 23.37
C ILE A 5 -7.63 -16.64 23.64
N GLU A 6 -6.99 -16.67 24.82
CA GLU A 6 -5.93 -15.72 25.20
C GLU A 6 -4.71 -15.82 24.29
N GLN A 7 -4.30 -17.05 23.96
CA GLN A 7 -3.18 -17.28 23.03
C GLN A 7 -3.50 -16.78 21.63
N LEU A 8 -4.75 -16.93 21.18
CA LEU A 8 -5.18 -16.40 19.87
C LEU A 8 -5.17 -14.86 19.86
N LEU A 9 -5.59 -14.20 20.95
CA LEU A 9 -5.51 -12.75 21.07
C LEU A 9 -4.07 -12.25 21.08
N GLU A 10 -3.17 -12.91 21.81
CA GLU A 10 -1.73 -12.59 21.83
C GLU A 10 -1.09 -12.74 20.45
N LEU A 11 -1.43 -13.82 19.72
CA LEU A 11 -0.96 -14.03 18.36
C LEU A 11 -1.48 -12.95 17.40
N GLN A 12 -2.75 -12.56 17.54
CA GLN A 12 -3.35 -11.48 16.76
C GLN A 12 -2.69 -10.13 17.05
N HIS A 13 -2.50 -9.81 18.33
CA HIS A 13 -1.83 -8.59 18.78
C HIS A 13 -0.40 -8.52 18.23
N THR A 14 0.38 -9.59 18.37
CA THR A 14 1.75 -9.67 17.86
C THR A 14 1.79 -9.47 16.34
N ALA A 15 0.91 -10.12 15.59
CA ALA A 15 0.83 -9.97 14.14
C ALA A 15 0.49 -8.53 13.72
N LEU A 16 -0.40 -7.85 14.45
CA LEU A 16 -0.75 -6.46 14.21
C LEU A 16 0.39 -5.49 14.55
N VAL A 17 1.15 -5.74 15.61
CA VAL A 17 2.35 -4.95 15.93
C VAL A 17 3.40 -5.09 14.83
N SER A 18 3.65 -6.32 14.36
CA SER A 18 4.55 -6.57 13.23
C SER A 18 4.07 -5.87 11.95
N LEU A 19 2.77 -5.89 11.68
CA LEU A 19 2.18 -5.17 10.55
C LEU A 19 2.37 -3.65 10.69
N ALA A 20 2.18 -3.10 11.88
CA ALA A 20 2.34 -1.69 12.16
C ALA A 20 3.78 -1.21 11.97
N GLU A 21 4.75 -2.05 12.32
CA GLU A 21 6.18 -1.80 12.11
C GLU A 21 6.55 -1.90 10.62
N LEU A 22 6.07 -2.93 9.92
CA LEU A 22 6.25 -3.10 8.49
C LEU A 22 5.72 -1.88 7.70
N LEU A 23 4.55 -1.34 8.07
CA LEU A 23 4.00 -0.14 7.44
C LEU A 23 4.87 1.11 7.65
N ASN A 24 5.59 1.21 8.78
CA ASN A 24 6.55 2.30 9.00
C ASN A 24 7.82 2.14 8.13
N GLN A 25 8.28 0.90 7.96
CA GLN A 25 9.40 0.58 7.08
C GLN A 25 9.03 0.83 5.62
N GLU A 26 7.83 0.41 5.20
CA GLU A 26 7.26 0.67 3.87
C GLU A 26 7.21 2.18 3.58
N LYS A 27 6.72 3.00 4.52
CA LYS A 27 6.70 4.46 4.39
C LYS A 27 8.10 5.03 4.11
N THR A 28 9.10 4.53 4.83
CA THR A 28 10.50 4.97 4.70
C THR A 28 11.08 4.55 3.35
N ALA A 29 10.83 3.32 2.91
CA ALA A 29 11.26 2.84 1.60
C ALA A 29 10.59 3.60 0.44
N ILE A 30 9.30 3.95 0.56
CA ILE A 30 8.59 4.79 -0.41
C ILE A 30 9.24 6.19 -0.48
N ALA A 31 9.52 6.81 0.68
CA ALA A 31 10.17 8.11 0.74
C ALA A 31 11.57 8.10 0.08
N HIS A 32 12.34 7.03 0.29
CA HIS A 32 13.65 6.83 -0.32
C HIS A 32 13.62 6.22 -1.73
N ARG A 33 12.42 5.96 -2.29
CA ARG A 33 12.21 5.39 -3.64
C ARG A 33 12.93 4.05 -3.88
N ARG A 34 12.98 3.20 -2.85
CA ARG A 34 13.67 1.91 -2.90
C ARG A 34 12.75 0.82 -3.44
N ALA A 35 12.68 0.70 -4.77
CA ALA A 35 11.70 -0.16 -5.45
C ALA A 35 11.74 -1.65 -5.02
N LEU A 36 12.94 -2.21 -4.82
CA LEU A 36 13.10 -3.61 -4.39
C LEU A 36 12.57 -3.84 -2.96
N GLU A 37 12.83 -2.91 -2.04
CA GLU A 37 12.35 -2.99 -0.65
C GLU A 37 10.81 -2.85 -0.61
N ILE A 38 10.24 -1.96 -1.44
CA ILE A 38 8.78 -1.80 -1.54
C ILE A 38 8.12 -3.12 -2.00
N GLU A 39 8.70 -3.83 -2.96
CA GLU A 39 8.16 -5.12 -3.42
C GLU A 39 8.25 -6.20 -2.32
N GLN A 40 9.36 -6.26 -1.59
CA GLN A 40 9.55 -7.18 -0.46
C GLN A 40 8.52 -6.91 0.63
N PHE A 41 8.39 -5.65 1.08
CA PHE A 41 7.41 -5.26 2.09
C PHE A 41 5.98 -5.51 1.66
N ALA A 42 5.65 -5.38 0.37
CA ALA A 42 4.32 -5.71 -0.13
C ALA A 42 3.99 -7.21 0.03
N LYS A 43 4.97 -8.10 -0.23
CA LYS A 43 4.81 -9.56 -0.05
C LYS A 43 4.66 -9.92 1.42
N GLU A 44 5.49 -9.35 2.27
CA GLU A 44 5.42 -9.54 3.72
C GLU A 44 4.09 -9.04 4.31
N LYS A 45 3.61 -7.88 3.82
CA LYS A 45 2.32 -7.31 4.22
C LYS A 45 1.17 -8.26 3.89
N LEU A 46 1.17 -8.85 2.69
CA LEU A 46 0.18 -9.85 2.29
C LEU A 46 0.24 -11.10 3.17
N ALA A 47 1.42 -11.60 3.50
CA ALA A 47 1.57 -12.75 4.39
C ALA A 47 1.01 -12.46 5.79
N LEU A 48 1.32 -11.30 6.36
CA LEU A 48 0.79 -10.88 7.66
C LEU A 48 -0.73 -10.70 7.66
N ILE A 49 -1.29 -10.06 6.63
CA ILE A 49 -2.75 -9.90 6.49
C ILE A 49 -3.45 -11.25 6.42
N ASN A 50 -2.90 -12.21 5.66
CA ASN A 50 -3.47 -13.56 5.60
C ASN A 50 -3.41 -14.26 6.97
N SER A 51 -2.31 -14.11 7.72
CA SER A 51 -2.20 -14.67 9.07
C SER A 51 -3.23 -14.05 10.02
N ILE A 52 -3.39 -12.72 9.98
CA ILE A 52 -4.40 -11.97 10.75
C ILE A 52 -5.81 -12.49 10.44
N GLN A 53 -6.15 -12.66 9.16
CA GLN A 53 -7.46 -13.19 8.76
C GLN A 53 -7.68 -14.63 9.26
N GLN A 54 -6.64 -15.46 9.26
CA GLN A 54 -6.72 -16.82 9.81
C GLN A 54 -6.93 -16.80 11.32
N HIS A 55 -6.20 -15.96 12.05
CA HIS A 55 -6.38 -15.80 13.49
C HIS A 55 -7.77 -15.28 13.83
N ASP A 56 -8.27 -14.27 13.11
CA ASP A 56 -9.63 -13.74 13.28
C ASP A 56 -10.69 -14.83 13.04
N TYR A 57 -10.50 -15.68 12.02
CA TYR A 57 -11.38 -16.82 11.79
C TYR A 57 -11.34 -17.82 12.94
N LEU A 58 -10.17 -18.12 13.49
CA LEU A 58 -10.03 -19.02 14.64
C LEU A 58 -10.69 -18.43 15.90
N ILE A 59 -10.51 -17.14 16.16
CA ILE A 59 -11.15 -16.41 17.26
C ILE A 59 -12.67 -16.42 17.09
N ALA A 60 -13.15 -16.15 15.87
CA ALA A 60 -14.58 -16.07 15.58
C ALA A 60 -15.32 -17.40 15.79
N ASN A 61 -14.67 -18.53 15.51
CA ASN A 61 -15.20 -19.88 15.67
C ASN A 61 -14.85 -20.53 17.01
N HIS A 62 -14.16 -19.81 17.91
CA HIS A 62 -13.73 -20.37 19.17
C HIS A 62 -14.93 -20.52 20.13
N PRO A 63 -15.10 -21.67 20.81
CA PRO A 63 -16.24 -21.91 21.71
C PRO A 63 -16.22 -20.99 22.95
N GLN A 64 -15.04 -20.51 23.35
CA GLN A 64 -14.87 -19.57 24.46
C GLN A 64 -15.04 -18.11 24.05
N ARG A 65 -15.59 -17.81 22.86
CA ARG A 65 -15.77 -16.43 22.40
C ARG A 65 -16.64 -15.59 23.35
N GLN A 66 -17.61 -16.18 24.03
CA GLN A 66 -18.42 -15.47 25.03
C GLN A 66 -17.59 -14.93 26.19
N GLN A 67 -16.48 -15.60 26.54
CA GLN A 67 -15.57 -15.12 27.58
C GLN A 67 -14.92 -13.77 27.24
N LEU A 68 -14.84 -13.40 25.96
CA LEU A 68 -14.36 -12.07 25.54
C LEU A 68 -15.31 -10.94 25.95
N GLN A 69 -16.59 -11.23 26.17
CA GLN A 69 -17.58 -10.27 26.66
C GLN A 69 -17.79 -10.38 28.17
N ASP A 70 -17.61 -11.57 28.73
CA ASP A 70 -17.83 -11.83 30.16
C ASP A 70 -16.63 -11.41 31.03
N ASP A 71 -15.42 -11.45 30.49
CA ASP A 71 -14.19 -11.06 31.20
C ASP A 71 -13.73 -9.65 30.79
N GLU A 72 -13.69 -8.75 31.76
CA GLU A 72 -13.30 -7.35 31.57
C GLU A 72 -11.84 -7.20 31.10
N LEU A 73 -10.94 -8.11 31.49
CA LEU A 73 -9.54 -8.10 31.03
C LEU A 73 -9.45 -8.49 29.55
N LEU A 74 -10.20 -9.51 29.13
CA LEU A 74 -10.23 -9.94 27.73
C LEU A 74 -10.92 -8.91 26.83
N SER A 75 -11.97 -8.26 27.32
CA SER A 75 -12.63 -7.17 26.61
C SER A 75 -11.67 -5.99 26.38
N GLN A 76 -10.86 -5.63 27.39
CA GLN A 76 -9.84 -4.58 27.23
C GLN A 76 -8.80 -4.95 26.17
N HIS A 77 -8.34 -6.21 26.15
CA HIS A 77 -7.39 -6.70 25.16
C HIS A 77 -7.95 -6.61 23.73
N VAL A 78 -9.22 -6.99 23.55
CA VAL A 78 -9.93 -6.85 22.27
C VAL A 78 -10.02 -5.38 21.83
N ASP A 79 -10.31 -4.46 22.75
CA ASP A 79 -10.34 -3.03 22.46
C ASP A 79 -8.96 -2.49 22.04
N GLU A 80 -7.88 -2.96 22.66
CA GLU A 80 -6.51 -2.61 22.27
C GLU A 80 -6.18 -3.11 20.86
N ILE A 81 -6.52 -4.36 20.55
CA ILE A 81 -6.40 -4.95 19.21
C ILE A 81 -7.19 -4.12 18.20
N GLN A 82 -8.42 -3.72 18.52
CA GLN A 82 -9.27 -2.90 17.63
C GLN A 82 -8.66 -1.52 17.35
N LYS A 83 -8.03 -0.89 18.36
CA LYS A 83 -7.28 0.36 18.19
C LYS A 83 -6.07 0.16 17.28
N LEU A 84 -5.32 -0.93 17.46
CA LEU A 84 -4.17 -1.27 16.60
C LEU A 84 -4.57 -1.51 15.15
N VAL A 85 -5.67 -2.23 14.90
CA VAL A 85 -6.22 -2.43 13.54
C VAL A 85 -6.54 -1.09 12.90
N THR A 86 -7.19 -0.20 13.65
CA THR A 86 -7.55 1.14 13.17
C THR A 86 -6.30 1.96 12.83
N LEU A 87 -5.27 1.89 13.67
CA LEU A 87 -3.99 2.54 13.41
C LEU A 87 -3.30 1.98 12.16
N CYS A 88 -3.27 0.66 11.99
CA CYS A 88 -2.70 0.00 10.82
C CYS A 88 -3.41 0.42 9.54
N LYS A 89 -4.75 0.49 9.57
CA LYS A 89 -5.57 0.98 8.45
C LYS A 89 -5.18 2.40 8.07
N GLN A 90 -5.15 3.31 9.03
CA GLN A 90 -4.75 4.71 8.79
C GLN A 90 -3.35 4.82 8.18
N ARG A 91 -2.38 4.06 8.70
CA ARG A 91 -1.01 4.04 8.16
C ARG A 91 -0.97 3.51 6.73
N ASN A 92 -1.70 2.43 6.44
CA ASN A 92 -1.78 1.86 5.11
C ASN A 92 -2.42 2.82 4.10
N ASP A 93 -3.47 3.54 4.50
CA ASP A 93 -4.13 4.54 3.66
C ASP A 93 -3.16 5.69 3.31
N VAL A 94 -2.43 6.20 4.30
CA VAL A 94 -1.39 7.22 4.09
C VAL A 94 -0.29 6.71 3.14
N ASN A 95 0.21 5.49 3.34
CA ASN A 95 1.23 4.91 2.46
C ASN A 95 0.71 4.75 1.02
N GLY A 96 -0.55 4.36 0.84
CA GLY A 96 -1.23 4.27 -0.46
C GLY A 96 -1.28 5.62 -1.18
N GLU A 97 -1.67 6.69 -0.48
CA GLU A 97 -1.66 8.05 -1.05
C GLU A 97 -0.27 8.50 -1.49
N VAL A 98 0.75 8.27 -0.65
CA VAL A 98 2.13 8.65 -0.96
C VAL A 98 2.62 7.90 -2.20
N LEU A 99 2.33 6.60 -2.30
CA LEU A 99 2.70 5.77 -3.44
C LEU A 99 2.03 6.26 -4.73
N GLN A 100 0.73 6.57 -4.67
CA GLN A 100 -0.02 7.09 -5.81
C GLN A 100 0.54 8.43 -6.29
N ARG A 101 0.88 9.35 -5.37
CA ARG A 101 1.51 10.63 -5.69
C ARG A 101 2.88 10.45 -6.32
N ALA A 102 3.67 9.49 -5.84
CA ALA A 102 4.97 9.16 -6.41
C ALA A 102 4.84 8.65 -7.86
N GLN A 103 3.86 7.78 -8.11
CA GLN A 103 3.56 7.25 -9.45
C GLN A 103 3.12 8.36 -10.42
N LEU A 104 2.21 9.25 -10.01
CA LEU A 104 1.76 10.39 -10.83
C LEU A 104 2.92 11.33 -11.18
N SER A 105 3.79 11.61 -10.20
CA SER A 105 4.98 12.45 -10.42
C SER A 105 5.95 11.82 -11.41
N PHE A 106 6.16 10.51 -11.32
CA PHE A 106 6.98 9.76 -12.27
C PHE A 106 6.37 9.76 -13.68
N HIS A 107 5.06 9.54 -13.80
CA HIS A 107 4.37 9.59 -15.09
C HIS A 107 4.48 10.97 -15.74
N LYS A 108 4.32 12.05 -14.96
CA LYS A 108 4.51 13.43 -15.43
C LYS A 108 5.93 13.67 -15.94
N LEU A 109 6.94 13.22 -15.20
CA LEU A 109 8.35 13.30 -15.63
C LEU A 109 8.58 12.52 -16.92
N ASN A 110 8.07 11.30 -17.04
CA ASN A 110 8.21 10.48 -18.23
C ASN A 110 7.57 11.16 -19.46
N ASN A 111 6.37 11.72 -19.31
CA ASN A 111 5.72 12.52 -20.34
C ASN A 111 6.58 13.73 -20.77
N LEU A 112 7.18 14.46 -19.82
CA LEU A 112 8.09 15.57 -20.12
C LEU A 112 9.33 15.08 -20.88
N PHE A 113 9.91 13.93 -20.52
CA PHE A 113 11.03 13.34 -21.25
C PHE A 113 10.64 12.94 -22.68
N GLN A 114 9.47 12.34 -22.88
CA GLN A 114 8.96 11.98 -24.21
C GLN A 114 8.72 13.24 -25.08
N GLN A 115 8.11 14.29 -24.51
CA GLN A 115 7.92 15.58 -25.18
C GLN A 115 9.27 16.24 -25.53
N SER A 116 10.23 16.18 -24.61
CA SER A 116 11.60 16.69 -24.84
C SER A 116 12.29 15.91 -25.96
N ARG A 117 12.23 14.58 -25.97
CA ARG A 117 12.82 13.76 -27.03
C ARG A 117 12.13 13.94 -28.39
N GLY A 118 10.81 14.13 -28.41
CA GLY A 118 10.07 14.54 -29.61
C GLY A 118 10.49 15.91 -30.15
N ARG A 119 10.92 16.85 -29.28
CA ARG A 119 11.56 18.12 -29.68
C ARG A 119 13.04 17.98 -30.09
N HIS A 120 13.78 17.01 -29.56
CA HIS A 120 15.18 16.75 -29.95
C HIS A 120 15.31 15.90 -31.23
N GLN A 121 14.22 15.30 -31.72
CA GLN A 121 14.11 14.82 -33.10
C GLN A 121 13.83 15.97 -34.10
N MET A 122 14.10 17.22 -33.69
CA MET A 122 14.09 18.44 -34.51
C MET A 122 15.41 19.21 -34.40
N THR A 123 16.54 18.52 -34.27
CA THR A 123 17.86 19.15 -34.44
C THR A 123 18.58 18.49 -35.61
N TYR A 124 18.52 19.21 -36.74
CA TYR A 124 19.41 19.17 -37.90
C TYR A 124 19.82 17.79 -38.40
N ASN A 125 19.02 17.22 -39.32
CA ASN A 125 19.66 16.58 -40.47
C ASN A 125 20.18 17.69 -41.41
N CYS A 126 21.42 17.57 -41.84
CA CYS A 126 22.15 18.55 -42.66
C CYS A 126 21.61 18.70 -44.11
N ASP A 127 20.34 18.38 -44.37
CA ASP A 127 19.74 18.26 -45.72
C ASP A 127 18.54 19.19 -45.97
N GLY A 128 18.30 20.17 -45.11
CA GLY A 128 17.49 21.35 -45.48
C GLY A 128 16.06 21.09 -45.95
N LYS A 129 15.39 20.01 -45.51
CA LYS A 129 13.96 19.79 -45.82
C LYS A 129 13.13 19.64 -44.53
N ALA A 130 12.56 20.76 -44.10
CA ALA A 130 11.49 20.79 -43.10
C ALA A 130 10.18 20.30 -43.74
N GLN A 131 9.76 19.07 -43.44
CA GLN A 131 8.42 18.59 -43.76
C GLN A 131 7.51 18.90 -42.57
N ASN A 132 6.92 20.09 -42.58
CA ASN A 132 5.82 20.44 -41.70
C ASN A 132 4.54 19.79 -42.23
N VAL A 133 4.18 18.63 -41.70
CA VAL A 133 2.83 18.07 -41.89
C VAL A 133 2.05 18.25 -40.59
N ARG A 134 1.75 19.51 -40.27
CA ARG A 134 0.62 19.83 -39.39
C ARG A 134 -0.67 19.49 -40.12
N SER A 135 -1.20 18.31 -39.88
CA SER A 135 -2.65 18.11 -39.98
C SER A 135 -3.21 18.07 -38.56
N LEU A 136 -3.26 19.25 -37.93
CA LEU A 136 -4.23 19.54 -36.89
C LEU A 136 -5.59 19.63 -37.60
N GLY A 137 -6.20 18.47 -37.84
CA GLY A 137 -7.58 18.36 -38.26
C GLY A 137 -8.48 18.78 -37.11
N THR A 138 -8.88 20.04 -37.11
CA THR A 138 -9.99 20.57 -36.32
C THR A 138 -11.28 19.84 -36.67
N ASN A 139 -11.83 19.07 -35.73
CA ASN A 139 -13.25 18.70 -35.72
C ASN A 139 -13.75 18.65 -34.26
N LEU A 140 -13.87 19.82 -33.64
CA LEU A 140 -14.83 20.06 -32.56
C LEU A 140 -16.10 20.57 -33.25
N LYS A 141 -17.13 19.72 -33.39
CA LYS A 141 -18.47 20.15 -33.79
C LYS A 141 -19.27 20.52 -32.54
N ALA A 142 -19.77 21.75 -32.57
CA ALA A 142 -20.97 22.20 -31.86
C ALA A 142 -22.22 21.57 -32.49
#